data_AF-A0A841K0C0-F1
#
_entry.id   AF-A0A841K0C0-F1
#
_cell.length_a   1.000
_cell.length_b   1.000
_cell.length_c   1.000
_cell.angle_alpha   90.00
_cell.angle_beta   90.00
_cell.angle_gamma   90.00
#
_symmetry.space_group_name_H-M   'P 1'
#
loop_
_entity.id
_entity.type
_entity.pdbx_description
1 polymer ?
#
loop_
_entity_poly.entity_id
_entity_poly.type
_entity_poly.pdbx_seq_one_letter_code
_entity_poly.pdbx_strand_id
1 'polypeptide(L)' 'MSAFRTCRPLLVDATQCNEEQTITTDLGFRHVRRGDWIVKGEDGECYIVDDAFFQRTFTPLQTYPWEQMQEARNYGS' A
#
# COMPACT_ATOMS: atom_id res chain seq x y z
N MET A 1 15.97 20.53 -19.77
CA MET A 1 15.62 20.58 -18.34
C MET A 1 14.85 19.32 -18.00
N SER A 2 15.46 18.39 -17.26
CA SER A 2 14.79 17.17 -16.83
C SER A 2 14.10 17.43 -15.50
N ALA A 3 12.77 17.25 -15.44
CA ALA A 3 12.03 17.28 -14.20
C ALA A 3 12.16 15.92 -13.52
N PHE A 4 12.76 15.87 -12.33
CA PHE A 4 12.77 14.67 -11.51
C PHE A 4 11.47 14.59 -10.72
N ARG A 5 10.78 13.46 -10.77
CA ARG A 5 9.64 13.17 -9.91
C ARG A 5 10.12 12.32 -8.74
N THR A 6 10.00 12.84 -7.52
CA THR A 6 10.10 12.03 -6.31
C THR A 6 8.79 11.24 -6.17
N CYS A 7 8.68 10.11 -6.86
CA CYS A 7 7.61 9.14 -6.60
C CYS A 7 8.04 8.30 -5.40
N ARG A 8 7.80 8.78 -4.18
CA ARG A 8 7.90 7.94 -2.99
C ARG A 8 6.69 6.99 -3.02
N PRO A 9 6.88 5.67 -3.10
CA PRO A 9 5.76 4.74 -2.98
C PRO A 9 5.14 4.87 -1.59
N LEU A 10 3.80 4.82 -1.54
CA LEU A 10 3.06 4.76 -0.28
C LEU A 10 3.10 3.32 0.24
N LEU A 11 3.52 3.16 1.49
CA LEU A 11 3.50 1.85 2.15
C LEU A 11 2.09 1.60 2.68
N VAL A 12 1.64 0.35 2.59
CA VAL A 12 0.34 -0.08 3.09
C VAL A 12 0.48 -1.44 3.75
N ASP A 13 -0.35 -1.67 4.76
CA ASP A 13 -0.62 -3.02 5.25
C ASP A 13 -1.82 -3.58 4.49
N ALA A 14 -1.73 -4.85 4.10
CA ALA A 14 -2.78 -5.49 3.33
C ALA A 14 -3.05 -6.91 3.82
N THR A 15 -4.33 -7.24 4.01
CA THR A 15 -4.76 -8.57 4.40
C THR A 15 -5.91 -9.03 3.50
N GLN A 16 -5.76 -10.20 2.88
CA GLN A 16 -6.85 -10.81 2.13
C GLN A 16 -7.89 -11.40 3.08
N CYS A 17 -9.15 -11.12 2.79
CA CYS A 17 -10.27 -11.57 3.58
C CYS A 17 -10.61 -13.03 3.25
N ASN A 18 -10.59 -13.91 4.25
CA ASN A 18 -10.87 -15.34 4.06
C ASN A 18 -12.35 -15.69 4.24
N GLU A 19 -13.11 -14.82 4.89
CA GLU A 19 -14.52 -14.99 5.22
C GLU A 19 -15.25 -13.66 5.04
N GLU A 20 -16.55 -13.70 4.76
CA GLU A 20 -17.33 -12.48 4.60
C GLU A 20 -17.53 -11.80 5.96
N GLN A 21 -17.32 -10.49 6.02
CA GLN A 21 -17.47 -9.73 7.26
C GLN A 21 -17.82 -8.27 6.99
N THR A 22 -18.31 -7.59 8.02
CA THR A 22 -18.51 -6.14 7.98
C THR A 22 -17.42 -5.46 8.78
N ILE A 23 -16.70 -4.52 8.16
CA ILE A 23 -15.66 -3.73 8.81
C ILE A 23 -16.06 -2.27 8.91
N THR A 24 -15.48 -1.57 9.87
CA THR A 24 -15.57 -0.11 9.97
C THR A 24 -14.44 0.52 9.16
N THR A 25 -14.80 1.46 8.29
CA THR A 25 -13.87 2.34 7.57
C THR A 25 -14.11 3.79 8.01
N ASP A 26 -13.21 4.69 7.64
CA ASP A 26 -13.38 6.15 7.77
C ASP A 26 -14.64 6.67 7.06
N LEU A 27 -15.08 5.97 6.00
CA LEU A 27 -16.31 6.26 5.26
C LEU A 27 -17.55 5.51 5.79
N GLY A 28 -17.44 4.82 6.93
CA GLY A 28 -18.51 4.05 7.56
C GLY A 28 -18.38 2.53 7.40
N PHE A 29 -19.48 1.81 7.62
CA PHE A 29 -19.46 0.35 7.53
C PHE A 29 -19.41 -0.14 6.10
N ARG A 30 -18.53 -1.12 5.84
CA ARG A 30 -18.40 -1.78 4.55
C ARG A 30 -18.44 -3.28 4.71
N HIS A 31 -19.11 -3.93 3.76
CA HIS A 31 -19.14 -5.37 3.66
C HIS A 31 -17.99 -5.85 2.77
N VAL A 32 -17.20 -6.79 3.28
CA VAL A 32 -16.03 -7.37 2.64
C VAL A 32 -16.35 -8.81 2.29
N ARG A 33 -16.07 -9.22 1.06
CA ARG A 33 -16.27 -10.60 0.62
C ARG A 33 -14.99 -11.42 0.79
N ARG A 34 -15.15 -12.74 0.81
CA ARG A 34 -14.00 -13.65 0.67
C ARG A 34 -13.24 -13.34 -0.62
N GLY A 35 -11.93 -13.14 -0.51
CA GLY A 35 -11.03 -12.81 -1.62
C GLY A 35 -10.75 -11.31 -1.80
N ASP A 36 -11.59 -10.44 -1.23
CA ASP A 36 -11.30 -9.00 -1.19
C ASP A 36 -10.09 -8.72 -0.29
N TRP A 37 -9.42 -7.61 -0.55
CA TRP A 37 -8.29 -7.13 0.23
C TRP A 37 -8.71 -5.94 1.07
N ILE A 38 -8.37 -5.99 2.36
CA ILE A 38 -8.46 -4.85 3.27
C ILE A 38 -7.08 -4.20 3.30
N VAL A 39 -7.00 -2.94 2.85
CA VAL A 39 -5.77 -2.16 2.72
C VAL A 39 -5.80 -1.01 3.71
N LYS A 40 -4.77 -0.89 4.54
CA LYS A 40 -4.59 0.19 5.51
C LYS A 40 -3.39 1.02 5.12
N GLY A 41 -3.60 2.32 4.93
CA GLY A 41 -2.50 3.24 4.66
C GLY A 41 -1.89 3.83 5.94
N GLU A 42 -0.88 4.68 5.78
CA GLU A 42 -0.03 5.17 6.87
C GLU A 42 -0.78 6.07 7.86
N ASP A 43 -1.82 6.78 7.40
CA ASP A 43 -2.60 7.72 8.24
C ASP A 43 -3.88 7.08 8.82
N GLY A 44 -4.01 5.75 8.72
CA GLY A 44 -5.11 4.97 9.29
C GLY A 44 -6.34 4.85 8.39
N GLU A 45 -6.30 5.38 7.18
CA GLU A 45 -7.28 5.15 6.13
C GLU A 45 -7.41 3.66 5.81
N CYS A 46 -8.65 3.20 5.59
CA CYS A 46 -8.96 1.78 5.40
C CYS A 46 -9.82 1.61 4.15
N TYR A 47 -9.29 0.89 3.16
CA TYR A 47 -9.94 0.64 1.89
C TYR A 47 -10.18 -0.85 1.68
N ILE A 48 -11.20 -1.15 0.87
CA ILE A 48 -11.49 -2.50 0.41
C ILE A 48 -11.37 -2.49 -1.11
N VAL A 49 -10.59 -3.41 -1.64
CA VAL A 49 -10.39 -3.58 -3.09
C VAL A 49 -10.50 -5.05 -3.45
N ASP A 50 -10.94 -5.35 -4.67
CA ASP A 50 -10.93 -6.72 -5.17
C ASP A 50 -9.49 -7.21 -5.46
N ASP A 51 -9.32 -8.52 -5.60
CA ASP A 51 -8.02 -9.14 -5.86
C ASP A 51 -7.37 -8.63 -7.16
N ALA A 52 -8.14 -8.46 -8.23
CA ALA A 52 -7.60 -7.99 -9.52
C ALA A 52 -7.09 -6.54 -9.44
N PHE A 53 -7.72 -5.69 -8.63
CA PHE A 53 -7.23 -4.35 -8.30
C PHE A 53 -5.98 -4.42 -7.46
N PHE A 54 -5.96 -5.29 -6.45
CA PHE A 54 -4.83 -5.40 -5.54
C PHE A 54 -3.56 -5.82 -6.29
N GLN A 55 -3.61 -6.91 -7.06
CA GLN A 55 -2.44 -7.46 -7.76
C GLN A 55 -1.86 -6.52 -8.81
N ARG A 56 -2.67 -5.65 -9.44
CA ARG A 56 -2.17 -4.68 -10.44
C ARG A 56 -1.58 -3.40 -9.83
N THR A 57 -1.93 -3.09 -8.58
CA THR A 57 -1.65 -1.78 -7.97
C THR A 57 -0.53 -1.88 -6.92
N PHE A 58 -0.51 -2.96 -6.14
CA PHE A 58 0.43 -3.13 -5.05
C PHE A 58 1.53 -4.13 -5.42
N THR A 59 2.67 -3.99 -4.75
CA THR A 59 3.80 -4.90 -4.92
C THR A 59 4.38 -5.20 -3.54
N PRO A 60 4.68 -6.47 -3.22
CA PRO A 60 5.26 -6.82 -1.93
C PRO A 60 6.58 -6.08 -1.68
N LEU A 61 6.80 -5.64 -0.45
CA LEU A 61 8.01 -4.89 -0.07
C LEU A 61 9.30 -5.66 -0.33
N GLN A 62 9.26 -7.00 -0.28
CA GLN A 62 10.40 -7.87 -0.59
C GLN A 62 10.84 -7.80 -2.06
N THR A 63 9.97 -7.30 -2.94
CA THR A 63 10.26 -7.15 -4.37
C THR A 63 11.00 -5.83 -4.66
N TYR A 64 11.00 -4.89 -3.71
CA TYR A 64 11.71 -3.64 -3.87
C TYR A 64 13.20 -3.82 -3.52
N PRO A 65 14.14 -3.47 -4.41
CA PRO A 65 15.57 -3.53 -4.14
C PRO A 65 16.02 -2.34 -3.27
N TRP A 66 15.62 -2.31 -2.00
CA TRP A 66 16.00 -1.23 -1.08
C TRP A 66 17.42 -1.37 -0.50
N GLU A 67 18.15 -2.46 -0.80
CA GLU A 67 19.55 -2.64 -0.36
C GLU A 67 20.58 -1.70 -1.03
N GLN A 68 20.21 -0.92 -2.06
CA GLN A 68 21.16 -0.01 -2.74
C GLN A 68 20.97 1.48 -2.44
N MET A 69 19.94 1.88 -1.69
CA MET A 69 19.77 3.26 -1.25
C MET A 69 20.29 3.47 0.18
N GLN A 70 21.47 2.93 0.51
CA GLN A 70 22.25 3.55 1.59
C GLN A 70 22.52 4.99 1.17
N GLU A 71 21.97 5.89 1.97
CA GLU A 71 22.04 7.33 1.81
C GLU A 71 23.48 7.80 1.59
N ALA A 72 23.85 7.99 0.32
CA ALA A 72 24.92 8.88 -0.08
C ALA A 72 24.49 10.33 0.17
N ARG A 73 24.14 10.66 1.42
CA ARG A 73 24.03 12.05 1.87
C ARG A 73 25.43 12.53 2.24
N ASN A 74 26.26 12.73 1.22
CA ASN A 74 27.36 13.68 1.33
C ASN A 74 26.73 15.07 1.25
N TYR A 75 26.34 15.63 2.40
CA TYR A 75 26.18 17.08 2.47
C TYR A 75 27.60 17.66 2.32
N GLY A 76 27.77 18.45 1.27
CA GLY A 76 29.07 18.97 0.82
C GLY A 76 29.88 19.61 1.95
N SER A 77 31.20 19.50 1.77
CA SER A 77 32.27 20.05 2.62
C SER A 77 32.18 21.56 2.86
#